data_AF-A0A5C4MXZ8-F1
#
_entry.id   AF-A0A5C4MXZ8-F1
#
_cell.length_a   1.000
_cell.length_b   1.000
_cell.length_c   1.000
_cell.angle_alpha   90.00
_cell.angle_beta   90.00
_cell.angle_gamma   90.00
#
_symmetry.space_group_name_H-M   'P 1'
#
loop_
_entity.id
_entity.type
_entity.pdbx_description
1 polymer ?
#
loop_
_entity_poly.entity_id
_entity_poly.type
_entity_poly.pdbx_seq_one_letter_code
_entity_poly.pdbx_strand_id
1 'polypeptide(L)'
;MSTTPWQSILGRVTMQVAEDIDDLLRVYDARTRKAGRDLFPESVDKNPFTPDFHENDTVVIGVRITEPREDVADLAVQLGTFALEKQADIVVLNYLDYCGLERFGFRCERITGETDEARAACERQVAAFWNLEIII
;
A
#
# COMPACT_ATOMS: atom_id res chain seq x y z
N MET A 1 16.31 49.49 -8.62
CA MET A 1 14.89 49.14 -8.38
C MET A 1 14.88 47.73 -7.79
N SER A 2 14.54 47.58 -6.50
CA SER A 2 14.54 46.29 -5.82
C SER A 2 13.35 45.46 -6.27
N THR A 3 13.59 44.42 -7.07
CA THR A 3 12.60 43.39 -7.33
C THR A 3 12.32 42.67 -6.02
N THR A 4 11.05 42.67 -5.59
CA THR A 4 10.63 41.91 -4.40
C THR A 4 10.89 40.42 -4.65
N PRO A 5 11.22 39.62 -3.61
CA PRO A 5 11.52 38.18 -3.76
C PRO A 5 10.42 37.42 -4.53
N TRP A 6 9.17 37.85 -4.35
CA TRP A 6 8.00 37.32 -5.04
C TRP A 6 8.01 37.51 -6.56
N GLN A 7 8.52 38.65 -7.06
CA GLN A 7 8.63 38.88 -8.50
C GLN A 7 9.68 37.99 -9.15
N SER A 8 10.77 37.66 -8.43
CA SER A 8 11.77 36.68 -8.88
C SER A 8 11.21 35.26 -8.94
N ILE A 9 10.33 34.89 -8.02
CA ILE A 9 9.70 33.55 -7.99
C ILE A 9 8.67 33.43 -9.11
N LEU A 10 7.80 34.43 -9.26
CA LEU A 10 6.77 34.43 -10.30
C LEU A 10 7.36 34.50 -11.72
N GLY A 11 8.49 35.19 -11.90
CA GLY A 11 9.20 35.24 -13.19
C GLY A 11 9.87 33.94 -13.62
N ARG A 12 9.95 32.92 -12.74
CA ARG A 12 10.46 31.58 -13.07
C ARG A 12 9.39 30.63 -13.59
N VAL A 13 8.12 31.03 -13.57
CA VAL A 13 7.04 30.27 -14.20
C VAL A 13 7.17 30.48 -15.72
N THR A 14 7.84 29.55 -16.39
CA THR A 14 8.03 29.60 -17.84
C THR A 14 6.79 29.03 -18.54
N MET A 15 6.58 29.37 -19.82
CA MET A 15 5.55 28.75 -20.65
C MET A 15 5.91 27.30 -21.07
N GLN A 16 7.01 26.74 -20.56
CA GLN A 16 7.33 25.35 -20.81
C GLN A 16 6.36 24.50 -20.01
N VAL A 17 5.63 23.65 -20.74
CA VAL A 17 4.78 22.63 -20.17
C VAL A 17 5.67 21.76 -19.27
N ALA A 18 5.20 21.45 -18.06
CA ALA A 18 5.88 20.48 -17.21
C ALA A 18 6.04 19.19 -18.01
N GLU A 19 7.28 18.78 -18.24
CA GLU A 19 7.55 17.47 -18.82
C GLU A 19 7.05 16.40 -17.86
N ASP A 20 6.37 15.40 -18.39
CA ASP A 20 5.92 14.26 -17.60
C ASP A 20 7.15 13.48 -17.13
N ILE A 21 7.46 13.61 -15.84
CA ILE A 21 8.60 12.94 -15.23
C ILE A 21 8.37 11.44 -15.11
N ASP A 22 7.12 10.97 -15.16
CA ASP A 22 6.80 9.55 -14.97
C ASP A 22 7.36 8.73 -16.14
N ASP A 23 7.33 9.27 -17.37
CA ASP A 23 7.94 8.63 -18.54
C ASP A 23 9.47 8.52 -18.42
N LEU A 24 10.13 9.55 -17.89
CA LEU A 24 11.58 9.56 -17.64
C LEU A 24 11.97 8.59 -16.51
N LEU A 25 11.10 8.45 -15.52
CA LEU A 25 11.34 7.61 -14.34
C LEU A 25 10.86 6.16 -14.52
N ARG A 26 10.24 5.82 -15.65
CA ARG A 26 9.66 4.50 -15.92
C ARG A 26 10.64 3.33 -15.73
N VAL A 27 11.92 3.51 -16.07
CA VAL A 27 12.97 2.49 -15.89
C VAL A 27 13.29 2.24 -14.40
N TYR A 28 12.96 3.20 -13.54
CA TYR A 28 13.14 3.13 -12.10
C TYR A 28 11.83 2.85 -11.35
N ASP A 29 10.73 2.60 -12.07
CA ASP A 29 9.45 2.31 -11.44
C ASP A 29 9.54 1.00 -10.64
N ALA A 30 9.49 1.14 -9.31
CA ALA A 30 9.57 0.02 -8.38
C ALA A 30 8.43 -0.99 -8.56
N ARG A 31 7.32 -0.58 -9.21
CA ARG A 31 6.19 -1.45 -9.57
C ARG A 31 6.55 -2.51 -10.61
N THR A 32 7.70 -2.36 -11.30
CA THR A 32 8.14 -3.28 -12.37
C THR A 32 9.19 -4.31 -11.92
N ARG A 33 9.62 -4.27 -10.64
CA ARG A 33 10.71 -5.13 -10.15
C ARG A 33 10.20 -6.42 -9.51
N LYS A 34 10.96 -7.50 -9.78
CA LYS A 34 10.84 -8.86 -9.23
C LYS A 34 10.42 -8.90 -7.75
N ALA A 35 9.56 -9.85 -7.40
CA ALA A 35 9.18 -10.23 -6.03
C ALA A 35 10.32 -10.05 -5.02
N GLY A 36 10.19 -9.08 -4.11
CA GLY A 36 11.08 -8.92 -2.96
C GLY A 36 10.93 -10.11 -2.00
N ARG A 37 11.89 -10.29 -1.09
CA ARG A 37 11.84 -11.34 -0.06
C ARG A 37 11.19 -10.80 1.20
N ASP A 38 10.34 -11.61 1.84
CA ASP A 38 9.85 -11.35 3.19
C ASP A 38 11.00 -11.22 4.20
N LEU A 39 10.95 -10.18 5.03
CA LEU A 39 11.90 -9.92 6.10
C LEU A 39 11.29 -10.16 7.49
N PHE A 40 10.07 -10.72 7.57
CA PHE A 40 9.48 -11.11 8.85
C PHE A 40 10.40 -12.09 9.59
N PRO A 41 10.67 -11.89 10.89
CA PRO A 41 11.50 -12.81 11.64
C PRO A 41 10.77 -14.16 11.80
N GLU A 42 11.48 -15.27 11.57
CA GLU A 42 10.90 -16.62 11.59
C GLU A 42 10.29 -17.03 12.95
N SER A 43 10.64 -16.34 14.03
CA SER A 43 10.33 -16.71 15.41
C SER A 43 9.64 -15.59 16.20
N VAL A 44 8.64 -14.93 15.63
CA VAL A 44 7.85 -13.93 16.37
C VAL A 44 6.55 -14.57 16.83
N ASP A 45 6.57 -15.19 18.02
CA ASP A 45 5.36 -15.75 18.66
C ASP A 45 4.32 -14.68 18.99
N LYS A 46 4.74 -13.40 19.13
CA LYS A 46 3.89 -12.22 19.24
C LYS A 46 4.65 -11.02 18.72
N ASN A 47 4.02 -10.23 17.85
CA ASN A 47 4.54 -8.94 17.42
C ASN A 47 4.91 -8.11 18.67
N PRO A 48 6.19 -7.76 18.90
CA PRO A 48 6.60 -6.96 20.07
C PRO A 48 6.15 -5.50 19.96
N PHE A 49 5.64 -5.11 18.80
CA PHE A 49 5.06 -3.81 18.53
C PHE A 49 3.57 -3.97 18.29
N THR A 50 2.77 -4.17 19.34
CA THR A 50 1.37 -3.77 19.27
C THR A 50 1.41 -2.24 19.13
N PRO A 51 1.13 -1.67 17.95
CA PRO A 51 1.18 -0.23 17.82
C PRO A 51 0.07 0.33 18.72
N ASP A 52 0.38 1.34 19.54
CA ASP A 52 -0.63 2.14 20.27
C ASP A 52 -1.65 2.83 19.32
N PHE A 53 -1.52 2.63 18.00
CA PHE A 53 -2.40 3.13 16.96
C PHE A 53 -3.66 2.29 16.72
N HIS A 54 -3.76 1.08 17.29
CA HIS A 54 -5.00 0.32 17.25
C HIS A 54 -5.75 0.51 18.56
N GLU A 55 -6.97 1.03 18.49
CA GLU A 55 -7.92 0.79 19.57
C GLU A 55 -8.07 -0.74 19.67
N ASN A 56 -7.89 -1.30 20.87
CA ASN A 56 -7.82 -2.76 21.08
C ASN A 56 -9.06 -3.55 20.58
N ASP A 57 -10.13 -2.86 20.16
CA ASP A 57 -11.39 -3.43 19.67
C ASP A 57 -11.62 -3.20 18.15
N THR A 58 -10.67 -2.61 17.41
CA THR A 58 -10.85 -2.41 15.96
C THR A 58 -10.67 -3.73 15.21
N VAL A 59 -11.73 -4.20 14.56
CA VAL A 59 -11.70 -5.38 13.70
C VAL A 59 -10.84 -5.10 12.48
N VAL A 60 -9.87 -5.98 12.20
CA VAL A 60 -9.02 -5.87 11.01
C VAL A 60 -9.38 -6.95 10.00
N ILE A 61 -9.67 -6.54 8.76
CA ILE A 61 -10.12 -7.40 7.66
C ILE A 61 -9.05 -7.43 6.57
N GLY A 62 -8.63 -8.64 6.22
CA GLY A 62 -7.75 -8.90 5.09
C GLY A 62 -8.52 -8.95 3.76
N VAL A 63 -7.99 -8.31 2.73
CA VAL A 63 -8.54 -8.40 1.36
C VAL A 63 -7.45 -8.85 0.41
N ARG A 64 -7.61 -10.04 -0.20
CA ARG A 64 -6.64 -10.57 -1.17
C ARG A 64 -6.80 -9.88 -2.52
N ILE A 65 -5.67 -9.44 -3.07
CA ILE A 65 -5.58 -8.99 -4.45
C ILE A 65 -4.57 -9.89 -5.17
N THR A 66 -5.10 -10.77 -6.01
CA THR A 66 -4.32 -11.79 -6.73
C THR A 66 -4.10 -11.45 -8.20
N GLU A 67 -4.83 -10.46 -8.73
CA GLU A 67 -4.85 -10.11 -10.14
C GLU A 67 -4.90 -8.59 -10.31
N PRO A 68 -4.22 -8.01 -11.32
CA PRO A 68 -4.34 -6.58 -11.62
C PRO A 68 -5.78 -6.18 -11.93
N ARG A 69 -6.18 -4.99 -11.50
CA ARG A 69 -7.52 -4.44 -11.74
C ARG A 69 -7.42 -3.10 -12.44
N GLU A 70 -8.36 -2.84 -13.35
CA GLU A 70 -8.48 -1.54 -14.03
C GLU A 70 -9.32 -0.55 -13.22
N ASP A 71 -10.25 -1.04 -12.41
CA ASP A 71 -11.26 -0.29 -11.64
C ASP A 71 -10.80 0.04 -10.20
N VAL A 72 -9.50 0.25 -9.99
CA VAL A 72 -8.91 0.39 -8.63
C VAL A 72 -9.54 1.53 -7.82
N ALA A 73 -9.97 2.61 -8.48
CA ALA A 73 -10.63 3.72 -7.80
C ALA A 73 -12.01 3.34 -7.24
N ASP A 74 -12.79 2.58 -8.01
CA ASP A 74 -14.11 2.11 -7.57
C ASP A 74 -13.97 1.10 -6.44
N LEU A 75 -12.99 0.19 -6.54
CA LEU A 75 -12.65 -0.73 -5.46
C LEU A 75 -12.24 0.02 -4.19
N ALA A 76 -11.42 1.07 -4.31
CA ALA A 76 -11.01 1.89 -3.16
C ALA A 76 -12.23 2.54 -2.47
N VAL A 77 -13.19 3.05 -3.24
CA VAL A 77 -14.44 3.61 -2.70
C VAL A 77 -15.26 2.51 -2.00
N GLN A 78 -15.39 1.34 -2.60
CA GLN A 78 -16.13 0.22 -2.00
C GLN A 78 -15.50 -0.25 -0.69
N LEU A 79 -14.17 -0.47 -0.69
CA LEU A 79 -13.44 -0.89 0.51
C LEU A 79 -13.47 0.19 1.60
N GLY A 80 -13.33 1.46 1.24
CA GLY A 80 -13.41 2.57 2.19
C GLY A 80 -14.82 2.71 2.78
N THR A 81 -15.86 2.55 1.96
CA THR A 81 -17.25 2.54 2.44
C THR A 81 -17.49 1.37 3.39
N PHE A 82 -17.01 0.17 3.02
CA PHE A 82 -17.12 -1.02 3.85
C PHE A 82 -16.38 -0.85 5.19
N ALA A 83 -15.15 -0.34 5.19
CA ALA A 83 -14.36 -0.04 6.38
C ALA A 83 -15.12 0.89 7.33
N LEU A 84 -15.70 1.97 6.79
CA LEU A 84 -16.49 2.94 7.57
C LEU A 84 -17.77 2.32 8.13
N GLU A 85 -18.52 1.57 7.32
CA GLU A 85 -19.78 0.94 7.73
C GLU A 85 -19.58 -0.13 8.80
N LYS A 86 -18.45 -0.85 8.75
CA LYS A 86 -18.13 -1.94 9.68
C LYS A 86 -17.24 -1.50 10.82
N GLN A 87 -16.80 -0.24 10.84
CA GLN A 87 -15.81 0.26 11.79
C GLN A 87 -14.59 -0.66 11.87
N ALA A 88 -14.11 -1.07 10.69
CA ALA A 88 -13.04 -2.04 10.53
C ALA A 88 -11.88 -1.44 9.73
N ASP A 89 -10.68 -1.87 10.06
CA ASP A 89 -9.48 -1.56 9.28
C ASP A 89 -9.31 -2.56 8.14
N ILE A 90 -8.82 -2.08 7.00
CA ILE A 90 -8.57 -2.91 5.82
C ILE A 90 -7.07 -3.06 5.59
N VAL A 91 -6.60 -4.31 5.61
CA VAL A 91 -5.25 -4.69 5.21
C VAL A 91 -5.33 -5.45 3.89
N VAL A 92 -4.77 -4.88 2.84
CA VAL A 92 -4.72 -5.51 1.52
C VAL A 92 -3.58 -6.51 1.49
N LEU A 93 -3.89 -7.78 1.25
CA LEU A 93 -2.92 -8.85 1.06
C LEU A 93 -2.61 -8.93 -0.44
N ASN A 94 -1.55 -8.23 -0.84
CA ASN A 94 -1.20 -8.02 -2.24
C ASN A 94 -0.27 -9.12 -2.73
N TYR A 95 -0.76 -9.97 -3.63
CA TYR A 95 0.04 -10.99 -4.33
C TYR A 95 0.72 -10.44 -5.59
N LEU A 96 0.48 -9.18 -5.91
CA LEU A 96 1.16 -8.43 -6.97
C LEU A 96 2.29 -7.59 -6.37
N ASP A 97 3.12 -7.03 -7.25
CA ASP A 97 4.16 -6.09 -6.84
C ASP A 97 3.57 -4.72 -6.46
N TYR A 98 2.41 -4.37 -7.04
CA TYR A 98 1.66 -3.13 -6.80
C TYR A 98 0.21 -3.33 -7.25
N CYS A 99 -0.77 -3.01 -6.39
CA CYS A 99 -2.19 -3.15 -6.74
C CYS A 99 -2.91 -1.81 -7.00
N GLY A 100 -2.26 -0.70 -6.66
CA GLY A 100 -2.79 0.65 -6.88
C GLY A 100 -3.71 1.17 -5.79
N LEU A 101 -4.01 0.38 -4.76
CA LEU A 101 -4.79 0.82 -3.60
C LEU A 101 -3.95 1.68 -2.64
N GLU A 102 -2.62 1.55 -2.70
CA GLU A 102 -1.66 2.31 -1.89
C GLU A 102 -1.86 3.82 -2.05
N ARG A 103 -2.15 4.30 -3.26
CA ARG A 103 -2.36 5.73 -3.55
C ARG A 103 -3.63 6.31 -2.90
N PHE A 104 -4.56 5.44 -2.48
CA PHE A 104 -5.79 5.83 -1.78
C PHE A 104 -5.65 5.69 -0.25
N GLY A 105 -4.44 5.42 0.24
CA GLY A 105 -4.14 5.35 1.68
C GLY A 105 -4.38 3.97 2.29
N PHE A 106 -4.69 2.94 1.50
CA PHE A 106 -4.83 1.58 2.03
C PHE A 106 -3.48 1.02 2.46
N ARG A 107 -3.50 0.29 3.58
CA ARG A 107 -2.37 -0.52 4.00
C ARG A 107 -2.28 -1.74 3.11
N CYS A 108 -1.21 -1.85 2.33
CA CYS A 108 -0.98 -2.98 1.44
C CYS A 108 0.26 -3.76 1.90
N GLU A 109 0.05 -5.01 2.29
CA GLU A 109 1.10 -5.94 2.69
C GLU A 109 1.35 -6.92 1.54
N ARG A 110 2.61 -7.03 1.13
CA ARG A 110 2.98 -7.88 0.01
C ARG A 110 3.13 -9.33 0.47
N ILE A 111 2.41 -10.24 -0.18
CA ILE A 111 2.59 -11.68 0.03
C ILE A 111 3.71 -12.16 -0.89
N THR A 112 4.80 -12.64 -0.28
CA THR A 112 5.99 -13.08 -1.03
C THR A 112 6.20 -14.59 -0.89
N GLY A 113 6.92 -15.17 -1.85
CA GLY A 113 7.21 -16.60 -1.89
C GLY A 113 7.30 -17.12 -3.33
N GLU A 114 8.23 -18.05 -3.55
CA GLU A 114 8.41 -18.71 -4.86
C GLU A 114 7.49 -19.92 -5.04
N THR A 115 6.96 -20.48 -3.95
CA THR A 115 5.96 -21.57 -3.96
C THR A 115 4.68 -21.15 -3.25
N ASP A 116 3.58 -21.86 -3.51
CA ASP A 116 2.29 -21.59 -2.88
C ASP A 116 2.34 -21.82 -1.36
N GLU A 117 3.12 -22.80 -0.90
CA GLU A 117 3.34 -23.04 0.54
C GLU A 117 4.07 -21.88 1.21
N ALA A 118 5.08 -21.31 0.53
CA ALA A 118 5.82 -20.16 1.03
C ALA A 118 4.93 -18.92 1.11
N ARG A 119 4.09 -18.69 0.10
CA ARG A 119 3.11 -17.60 0.08
C ARG A 119 2.06 -17.76 1.18
N ALA A 120 1.55 -18.97 1.37
CA ALA A 120 0.62 -19.27 2.46
C ALA A 120 1.26 -19.09 3.85
N ALA A 121 2.56 -19.37 3.99
CA ALA A 121 3.29 -19.11 5.24
C ALA A 121 3.44 -17.60 5.50
N CYS A 122 3.83 -16.82 4.49
CA CYS A 122 3.90 -15.36 4.55
C CYS A 122 2.53 -14.75 4.90
N GLU A 123 1.45 -15.19 4.23
CA GLU A 123 0.09 -14.73 4.52
C GLU A 123 -0.30 -14.99 5.98
N ARG A 124 -0.01 -16.18 6.53
CA ARG A 124 -0.28 -16.48 7.94
C ARG A 124 0.49 -15.58 8.90
N GLN A 125 1.73 -15.24 8.57
CA GLN A 125 2.54 -14.31 9.38
C GLN A 125 1.94 -12.91 9.36
N VAL A 126 1.59 -12.39 8.18
CA VAL A 126 0.92 -11.10 8.03
C VAL A 126 -0.42 -11.09 8.76
N ALA A 127 -1.21 -12.17 8.64
CA ALA A 127 -2.49 -12.30 9.32
C ALA A 127 -2.34 -12.28 10.85
N ALA A 128 -1.34 -12.99 11.39
CA ALA A 128 -1.03 -12.98 12.81
C ALA A 128 -0.52 -11.61 13.29
N PHE A 129 0.30 -10.93 12.49
CA PHE A 129 0.84 -9.61 12.82
C PHE A 129 -0.26 -8.55 12.96
N TRP A 130 -1.22 -8.55 12.03
CA TRP A 130 -2.35 -7.61 12.00
C TRP A 130 -3.58 -8.08 12.80
N ASN A 131 -3.51 -9.27 13.40
CA ASN A 131 -4.66 -9.91 14.06
C ASN A 131 -5.91 -9.95 13.14
N LEU A 132 -5.73 -10.40 11.90
CA LEU A 132 -6.82 -10.45 10.91
C LEU A 132 -7.87 -11.49 11.33
N GLU A 133 -9.11 -11.04 11.51
CA GLU A 133 -10.22 -11.92 11.89
C GLU A 133 -10.85 -12.61 10.69
N ILE A 134 -10.88 -11.91 9.56
CA ILE A 134 -11.51 -12.36 8.32
C ILE A 134 -10.58 -12.00 7.16
N ILE A 135 -10.39 -12.94 6.24
CA ILE A 135 -9.69 -12.70 4.99
C ILE A 135 -10.62 -13.07 3.83
N ILE A 136 -10.85 -12.10 2.94
CA ILE A 136 -11.71 -12.21 1.76
C ILE A 136 -10.85 -12.30 0.51
#